data_AF-A0A382VG41-F1
#
_entry.id   AF-A0A382VG41-F1
#
_cell.length_a   1.000
_cell.length_b   1.000
_cell.length_c   1.000
_cell.angle_alpha   90.00
_cell.angle_beta   90.00
_cell.angle_gamma   90.00
#
_symmetry.space_group_name_H-M   'P 1'
#
loop_
_entity.id
_entity.type
_entity.pdbx_description
1 polymer ?
#
loop_
_entity_poly.entity_id
_entity_poly.type
_entity_poly.pdbx_seq_one_letter_code
_entity_poly.pdbx_strand_id
1 'polypeptide(L)'
;VTVKAEPHINQELSDLFTFDVPGAKFMPQYRSKYWDGKIRLYSPATGEIYGGLVDKIVSWAKKSEYSLEFENNQFYGAPFEENEIISREGVKEYMTRISKYKPRKYQIDAVYDALRYNRKLLISPTASGKSLMIYAVVRYYAEKNKKILLVVPTTSLVEQMYKDFEDYGWDAQNYCHRIYAGREKTNENPVTITTWQSI
;
A
#
# COMPACT_ATOMS: atom_id res chain seq x y z
N VAL A 1 3.24 3.65 -13.06
CA VAL A 1 4.53 4.21 -13.56
C VAL A 1 4.60 3.85 -15.02
N THR A 2 5.17 4.73 -15.83
CA THR A 2 5.28 4.52 -17.28
C THR A 2 6.74 4.40 -17.64
N VAL A 3 7.09 3.32 -18.33
CA VAL A 3 8.44 3.07 -18.84
C VAL A 3 8.49 3.52 -20.29
N LYS A 4 9.46 4.36 -20.63
CA LYS A 4 9.78 4.72 -22.01
C LYS A 4 11.01 3.93 -22.42
N ALA A 5 10.85 2.98 -23.35
CA ALA A 5 11.95 2.20 -23.86
C ALA A 5 11.68 1.73 -25.30
N GLU A 6 12.72 1.21 -25.95
CA GLU A 6 12.62 0.65 -27.29
C GLU A 6 11.65 -0.55 -27.34
N PRO A 7 11.06 -0.86 -28.51
CA PRO A 7 10.09 -1.94 -28.64
C PRO A 7 10.57 -3.29 -28.11
N HIS A 8 11.85 -3.64 -28.29
CA HIS A 8 12.41 -4.91 -27.81
C HIS A 8 12.46 -4.96 -26.27
N ILE A 9 12.88 -3.87 -25.61
CA ILE A 9 12.91 -3.72 -24.15
C ILE A 9 11.49 -3.85 -23.58
N ASN A 10 10.49 -3.25 -24.24
CA ASN A 10 9.09 -3.36 -23.82
C ASN A 10 8.57 -4.81 -23.91
N GLN A 11 9.03 -5.60 -24.90
CA GLN A 11 8.69 -7.02 -24.97
C GLN A 11 9.36 -7.83 -23.86
N GLU A 12 10.65 -7.58 -23.59
CA GLU A 12 11.36 -8.24 -22.48
C GLU A 12 10.69 -7.96 -21.13
N LEU A 13 10.27 -6.71 -20.89
CA LEU A 13 9.51 -6.33 -19.70
C LEU A 13 8.14 -7.01 -19.65
N SER A 14 7.44 -7.10 -20.78
CA SER A 14 6.17 -7.83 -20.87
C SER A 14 6.36 -9.27 -20.43
N ASP A 15 7.37 -9.97 -20.94
CA ASP A 15 7.65 -11.36 -20.58
C ASP A 15 8.05 -11.50 -19.10
N LEU A 16 8.92 -10.62 -18.60
CA LEU A 16 9.35 -10.59 -17.20
C LEU A 16 8.19 -10.43 -16.21
N PHE A 17 7.22 -9.59 -16.56
CA PHE A 17 6.07 -9.27 -15.72
C PHE A 17 4.82 -10.06 -16.09
N THR A 18 5.00 -11.20 -16.76
CA THR A 18 3.94 -12.15 -17.09
C THR A 18 4.08 -13.41 -16.25
N PHE A 19 2.97 -13.95 -15.76
CA PHE A 19 2.94 -15.22 -15.05
C PHE A 19 1.68 -16.03 -15.38
N ASP A 20 1.83 -17.35 -15.35
CA ASP A 20 0.72 -18.28 -15.57
C ASP A 20 -0.21 -18.33 -14.36
N VAL A 21 -1.52 -18.34 -14.62
CA VAL A 21 -2.52 -18.45 -13.57
C VAL A 21 -2.69 -19.91 -13.18
N PRO A 22 -2.50 -20.27 -11.90
CA PRO A 22 -2.75 -21.62 -11.42
C PRO A 22 -4.19 -22.06 -11.72
N GLY A 23 -4.33 -23.18 -12.42
CA GLY A 23 -5.65 -23.70 -12.81
C GLY A 23 -6.30 -23.02 -14.01
N ALA A 24 -5.60 -22.15 -14.76
CA ALA A 24 -6.12 -21.49 -15.96
C ALA A 24 -6.81 -22.46 -16.93
N LYS A 25 -6.26 -23.67 -17.11
CA LYS A 25 -6.82 -24.74 -17.96
C LYS A 25 -8.26 -25.14 -17.65
N PHE A 26 -8.73 -24.87 -16.43
CA PHE A 26 -10.10 -25.16 -16.01
C PHE A 26 -11.07 -24.01 -16.25
N MET A 27 -10.56 -22.80 -16.52
CA MET A 27 -11.40 -21.63 -16.76
C MET A 27 -12.04 -21.70 -18.15
N PRO A 28 -13.34 -21.40 -18.29
CA PRO A 28 -14.04 -21.43 -19.58
C PRO A 28 -13.35 -20.59 -20.64
N GLN A 29 -12.87 -19.40 -20.27
CA GLN A 29 -12.17 -18.45 -21.15
C GLN A 29 -10.92 -19.05 -21.80
N TYR A 30 -10.13 -19.79 -21.01
CA TYR A 30 -8.95 -20.51 -21.51
C TYR A 30 -9.34 -21.64 -22.46
N ARG A 31 -10.35 -22.44 -22.11
CA ARG A 31 -10.85 -23.54 -22.95
C ARG A 31 -11.41 -23.03 -24.28
N SER A 32 -12.07 -21.89 -24.26
CA SER A 32 -12.58 -21.20 -25.44
C SER A 32 -11.51 -20.42 -26.22
N LYS A 33 -10.24 -20.45 -25.80
CA LYS A 33 -9.10 -19.73 -26.42
C LYS A 33 -9.23 -18.20 -26.49
N TYR A 34 -10.17 -17.60 -25.75
CA TYR A 34 -10.29 -16.14 -25.62
C TYR A 34 -9.26 -15.54 -24.64
N TRP A 35 -8.65 -16.38 -23.80
CA TRP A 35 -7.59 -15.99 -22.88
C TRP A 35 -6.52 -17.07 -22.85
N ASP A 36 -5.26 -16.67 -22.75
CA ASP A 36 -4.10 -17.54 -22.80
C ASP A 36 -3.66 -18.07 -21.43
N GLY A 37 -4.40 -17.74 -20.37
CA GLY A 37 -4.13 -18.24 -19.02
C GLY A 37 -3.05 -17.46 -18.27
N LYS A 38 -2.61 -16.32 -18.83
CA LYS A 38 -1.54 -15.50 -18.26
C LYS A 38 -2.07 -14.18 -17.73
N ILE A 39 -1.48 -13.70 -16.64
CA ILE A 39 -1.63 -12.33 -16.16
C ILE A 39 -0.39 -11.56 -16.54
N ARG A 40 -0.60 -10.36 -17.09
CA ARG A 40 0.46 -9.42 -17.49
C ARG A 40 0.35 -8.19 -16.62
N LEU A 41 1.42 -7.86 -15.88
CA LEU A 41 1.46 -6.67 -15.02
C LEU A 41 2.08 -5.45 -15.70
N TYR A 42 2.68 -5.66 -16.88
CA TYR A 42 3.25 -4.64 -17.73
C TYR A 42 2.50 -4.59 -19.06
N SER A 43 2.18 -3.39 -19.53
CA SER A 43 1.56 -3.16 -20.83
C SER A 43 2.62 -2.71 -21.85
N PRO A 44 3.01 -3.54 -22.83
CA PRO A 44 3.98 -3.13 -23.85
C PRO A 44 3.45 -2.05 -24.81
N ALA A 45 2.12 -1.87 -24.88
CA ALA A 45 1.50 -0.84 -25.70
C ALA A 45 1.57 0.56 -25.06
N THR A 46 1.41 0.63 -23.74
CA THR A 46 1.37 1.91 -23.00
C THR A 46 2.63 2.16 -22.17
N GLY A 47 3.47 1.14 -21.95
CA GLY A 47 4.60 1.18 -21.03
C GLY A 47 4.21 1.15 -19.56
N GLU A 48 2.94 0.92 -19.23
CA GLU A 48 2.42 1.05 -17.87
C GLU A 48 2.72 -0.18 -17.01
N ILE A 49 3.08 0.08 -15.75
CA ILE A 49 3.29 -0.91 -14.71
C ILE A 49 2.92 -0.38 -13.33
N TYR A 50 2.52 -1.29 -12.44
CA TYR A 50 2.29 -0.98 -11.03
C TYR A 50 3.54 -0.40 -10.37
N GLY A 51 3.41 0.76 -9.74
CA GLY A 51 4.54 1.45 -9.12
C GLY A 51 5.21 0.71 -7.96
N GLY A 52 4.56 -0.32 -7.40
CA GLY A 52 5.16 -1.22 -6.41
C GLY A 52 6.16 -2.23 -7.00
N LEU A 53 6.34 -2.26 -8.33
CA LEU A 53 7.24 -3.18 -9.03
C LEU A 53 8.48 -2.49 -9.61
N VAL A 54 8.68 -1.20 -9.31
CA VAL A 54 9.81 -0.41 -9.84
C VAL A 54 11.15 -0.99 -9.41
N ASP A 55 11.26 -1.50 -8.18
CA ASP A 55 12.43 -2.21 -7.67
C ASP A 55 12.83 -3.42 -8.52
N LYS A 56 11.83 -4.15 -9.04
CA LYS A 56 12.05 -5.28 -9.95
C LYS A 56 12.58 -4.83 -11.30
N ILE A 57 12.08 -3.71 -11.85
CA ILE A 57 12.59 -3.12 -13.10
C ILE A 57 14.05 -2.72 -12.93
N VAL A 58 14.39 -2.02 -11.84
CA VAL A 58 15.77 -1.60 -11.54
C VAL A 58 16.69 -2.82 -11.43
N SER A 59 16.25 -3.84 -10.70
CA SER A 59 17.01 -5.08 -10.53
C SER A 59 17.24 -5.82 -11.85
N TRP A 60 16.25 -5.81 -12.74
CA TRP A 60 16.34 -6.42 -14.06
C TRP A 60 17.22 -5.61 -15.02
N ALA A 61 17.05 -4.29 -15.07
CA ALA A 61 17.84 -3.40 -15.92
C ALA A 61 19.33 -3.53 -15.59
N LYS A 62 19.67 -3.55 -14.29
CA LYS A 62 21.06 -3.77 -13.83
C LYS A 62 21.63 -5.13 -14.27
N LYS A 63 20.82 -6.19 -14.26
CA LYS A 63 21.26 -7.53 -14.67
C LYS A 63 21.41 -7.66 -16.18
N SER A 64 20.63 -6.91 -16.93
CA SER A 64 20.60 -6.92 -18.40
C SER A 64 21.45 -5.80 -19.00
N GLU A 65 22.26 -5.13 -18.17
CA GLU A 65 23.19 -4.05 -18.55
C GLU A 65 22.51 -2.84 -19.23
N TYR A 66 21.22 -2.62 -18.96
CA TYR A 66 20.51 -1.42 -19.38
C TYR A 66 20.75 -0.25 -18.43
N SER A 67 20.91 0.95 -19.00
CA SER A 67 20.84 2.19 -18.23
C SER A 67 19.39 2.53 -17.90
N LEU A 68 19.19 3.11 -16.71
CA LEU A 68 17.86 3.50 -16.24
C LEU A 68 17.96 4.90 -15.64
N GLU A 69 17.05 5.77 -16.06
CA GLU A 69 16.88 7.12 -15.54
C GLU A 69 15.45 7.32 -15.04
N PHE A 70 15.30 8.06 -13.95
CA PHE A 70 13.99 8.41 -13.40
C PHE A 70 13.64 9.84 -13.76
N GLU A 71 12.58 10.02 -14.54
CA GLU A 71 11.99 11.35 -14.77
C GLU A 71 11.14 11.75 -13.57
N ASN A 72 11.39 12.95 -13.02
CA ASN A 72 10.62 13.49 -11.90
C ASN A 72 9.17 13.75 -12.31
N ASN A 73 8.24 13.34 -11.46
CA ASN A 73 6.82 13.63 -11.61
C ASN A 73 6.39 14.69 -10.60
N GLN A 74 5.73 15.76 -11.07
CA GLN A 74 5.26 16.87 -10.23
C GLN A 74 4.28 16.44 -9.12
N PHE A 75 3.56 15.32 -9.30
CA PHE A 75 2.51 14.87 -8.39
C PHE A 75 2.93 13.69 -7.50
N TYR A 76 3.88 12.86 -7.97
CA TYR A 76 4.18 11.57 -7.34
C TYR A 76 5.61 11.43 -6.82
N GLY A 77 6.47 12.44 -7.03
CA GLY A 77 7.87 12.41 -6.60
C GLY A 77 8.72 11.43 -7.40
N ALA A 78 9.95 11.21 -6.94
CA ALA A 78 10.88 10.24 -7.51
C ALA A 78 10.66 8.85 -6.90
N PRO A 79 10.85 7.75 -7.65
CA PRO A 79 10.92 6.43 -7.05
C PRO A 79 11.99 6.36 -5.96
N PHE A 80 11.68 5.65 -4.87
CA PHE A 80 12.55 5.51 -3.69
C PHE A 80 12.80 6.82 -2.93
N GLU A 81 11.97 7.85 -3.14
CA GLU A 81 12.00 9.05 -2.29
C GLU A 81 11.79 8.67 -0.83
N GLU A 82 12.68 9.20 0.01
CA GLU A 82 12.66 8.96 1.44
C GLU A 82 12.40 10.29 2.19
N ASN A 83 11.52 10.29 3.19
CA ASN A 83 11.21 11.47 4.01
C ASN A 83 12.27 11.73 5.10
N GLU A 84 13.26 12.62 4.87
CA GLU A 84 14.47 12.71 5.75
C GLU A 84 14.16 13.22 7.15
N ILE A 85 13.02 13.87 7.30
CA ILE A 85 12.52 14.40 8.58
C ILE A 85 12.05 13.26 9.51
N ILE A 86 11.78 12.06 8.97
CA ILE A 86 11.36 10.91 9.78
C ILE A 86 12.59 10.25 10.41
N SER A 87 12.75 10.42 11.72
CA SER A 87 13.75 9.70 12.53
C SER A 87 13.11 8.61 13.39
N ARG A 88 13.89 7.58 13.74
CA ARG A 88 13.41 6.46 14.57
C ARG A 88 13.01 6.93 15.97
N GLU A 89 13.79 7.83 16.54
CA GLU A 89 13.56 8.46 17.85
C GLU A 89 12.27 9.28 17.82
N GLY A 90 12.07 10.09 16.77
CA GLY A 90 10.85 10.86 16.58
C GLY A 90 9.61 9.97 16.46
N VAL A 91 9.68 8.86 15.73
CA VAL A 91 8.58 7.88 15.66
C VAL A 91 8.28 7.27 17.01
N LYS A 92 9.30 6.88 17.78
CA LYS A 92 9.13 6.31 19.13
C LYS A 92 8.42 7.29 20.06
N GLU A 93 8.87 8.54 20.12
CA GLU A 93 8.26 9.58 20.94
C GLU A 93 6.83 9.87 20.50
N TYR A 94 6.61 9.98 19.18
CA TYR A 94 5.30 10.19 18.60
C TYR A 94 4.31 9.09 19.00
N MET A 95 4.68 7.82 18.78
CA MET A 95 3.83 6.67 19.13
C MET A 95 3.52 6.60 20.64
N THR A 96 4.49 6.97 21.49
CA THR A 96 4.30 7.00 22.95
C THR A 96 3.36 8.14 23.36
N ARG A 97 3.37 9.27 22.64
CA ARG A 97 2.52 10.43 22.93
C ARG A 97 1.05 10.21 22.54
N ILE A 98 0.81 9.56 21.40
CA ILE A 98 -0.55 9.41 20.84
C ILE A 98 -1.33 8.22 21.38
N SER A 99 -0.69 7.35 22.18
CA SER A 99 -1.28 6.11 22.66
C SER A 99 -1.01 5.92 24.15
N LYS A 100 -2.02 5.43 24.88
CA LYS A 100 -1.83 5.00 26.28
C LYS A 100 -0.93 3.75 26.42
N TYR A 101 -0.73 3.01 25.34
CA TYR A 101 0.13 1.82 25.33
C TYR A 101 1.52 2.14 24.79
N LYS A 102 2.54 1.70 25.54
CA LYS A 102 3.93 1.83 25.12
C LYS A 102 4.21 0.94 23.89
N PRO A 103 4.73 1.50 22.78
CA PRO A 103 5.04 0.72 21.58
C PRO A 103 6.26 -0.18 21.80
N ARG A 104 6.23 -1.36 21.19
CA ARG A 104 7.36 -2.30 21.16
C ARG A 104 8.35 -1.90 20.07
N LYS A 105 9.62 -2.31 20.22
CA LYS A 105 10.71 -1.96 19.29
C LYS A 105 10.36 -2.27 17.82
N TYR A 106 9.86 -3.47 17.54
CA TYR A 106 9.49 -3.85 16.16
C TYR A 106 8.31 -3.05 15.59
N GLN A 107 7.41 -2.54 16.45
CA GLN A 107 6.31 -1.69 16.01
C GLN A 107 6.84 -0.31 15.60
N ILE A 108 7.78 0.23 16.39
CA ILE A 108 8.48 1.48 16.08
C ILE A 108 9.24 1.35 14.76
N ASP A 109 10.01 0.28 14.59
CA ASP A 109 10.77 0.03 13.36
C ASP A 109 9.84 -0.05 12.14
N ALA A 110 8.70 -0.74 12.27
CA ALA A 110 7.77 -0.89 11.18
C ALA A 110 7.00 0.40 10.83
N VAL A 111 6.65 1.23 11.83
CA VAL A 111 6.05 2.56 11.59
C VAL A 111 7.09 3.53 11.02
N TYR A 112 8.33 3.48 11.50
CA TYR A 112 9.44 4.25 10.94
C TYR A 112 9.61 3.95 9.45
N ASP A 113 9.68 2.67 9.07
CA ASP A 113 9.78 2.28 7.66
C ASP A 113 8.56 2.76 6.85
N ALA A 114 7.35 2.63 7.39
CA ALA A 114 6.13 3.07 6.71
C ALA A 114 6.13 4.58 6.43
N LEU A 115 6.55 5.39 7.41
CA LEU A 115 6.57 6.85 7.31
C LEU A 115 7.77 7.35 6.50
N ARG A 116 8.93 6.69 6.57
CA ARG A 116 10.15 7.07 5.84
C ARG A 116 10.02 6.83 4.35
N TYR A 117 9.46 5.69 3.93
CA TYR A 117 9.48 5.25 2.53
C TYR A 117 8.19 5.48 1.75
N ASN A 118 7.15 6.06 2.36
CA ASN A 118 5.81 6.32 1.80
C ASN A 118 4.99 5.08 1.36
N ARG A 119 5.64 4.01 0.88
CA ARG A 119 5.04 2.73 0.47
C ARG A 119 5.90 1.58 0.97
N LYS A 120 5.31 0.68 1.77
CA LYS A 120 6.02 -0.49 2.30
C LYS A 120 5.07 -1.67 2.48
N LEU A 121 5.55 -2.88 2.19
CA LEU A 121 4.92 -4.12 2.64
C LEU A 121 5.55 -4.52 3.98
N LEU A 122 4.74 -4.50 5.05
CA LEU A 122 5.19 -4.84 6.39
C LEU A 122 4.70 -6.25 6.74
N ILE A 123 5.64 -7.19 6.91
CA ILE A 123 5.33 -8.56 7.33
C ILE A 123 5.36 -8.60 8.86
N SER A 124 4.22 -8.93 9.47
CA SER A 124 4.09 -8.99 10.92
C SER A 124 3.13 -10.11 11.34
N PRO A 125 3.50 -10.98 12.29
CA PRO A 125 2.68 -12.11 12.71
C PRO A 125 1.35 -11.66 13.34
N THR A 126 0.38 -12.54 13.40
CA THR A 126 -0.87 -12.28 14.17
C THR A 126 -0.52 -12.07 15.65
N ALA A 127 -1.32 -11.25 16.35
CA ALA A 127 -1.09 -10.84 17.74
C ALA A 127 0.16 -9.95 18.02
N SER A 128 0.87 -9.48 17.00
CA SER A 128 1.97 -8.52 17.17
C SER A 128 1.53 -7.09 17.53
N GLY A 129 0.22 -6.82 17.58
CA GLY A 129 -0.31 -5.47 17.78
C GLY A 129 -0.23 -4.62 16.50
N LYS A 130 -0.60 -5.19 15.35
CA LYS A 130 -0.68 -4.48 14.06
C LYS A 130 -1.61 -3.27 14.10
N SER A 131 -2.69 -3.33 14.88
CA SER A 131 -3.64 -2.22 15.01
C SER A 131 -2.98 -0.96 15.57
N LEU A 132 -2.06 -1.08 16.55
CA LEU A 132 -1.30 0.07 17.05
C LEU A 132 -0.35 0.67 16.00
N MET A 133 0.25 -0.17 15.15
CA MET A 133 1.09 0.30 14.05
C MET A 133 0.27 1.06 13.00
N ILE A 134 -0.88 0.50 12.62
CA ILE A 134 -1.83 1.12 11.69
C ILE A 134 -2.30 2.45 12.27
N TYR A 135 -2.71 2.47 13.55
CA TYR A 135 -3.13 3.68 14.25
C TYR A 135 -2.07 4.78 14.17
N ALA A 136 -0.80 4.47 14.46
CA ALA A 136 0.26 5.47 14.41
C ALA A 136 0.44 6.09 13.02
N VAL A 137 0.41 5.27 11.96
CA VAL A 137 0.52 5.76 10.57
C VAL A 137 -0.70 6.59 10.18
N VAL A 138 -1.90 6.11 10.50
CA VAL A 138 -3.17 6.80 10.22
C VAL A 138 -3.21 8.15 10.96
N ARG A 139 -2.89 8.16 12.25
CA ARG A 139 -2.89 9.37 13.08
C ARG A 139 -1.91 10.40 12.55
N TYR A 140 -0.71 9.98 12.14
CA TYR A 140 0.30 10.86 11.55
C TYR A 140 -0.21 11.57 10.28
N TYR A 141 -0.81 10.83 9.35
CA TYR A 141 -1.31 11.42 8.11
C TYR A 141 -2.60 12.22 8.32
N ALA A 142 -3.44 11.85 9.29
CA ALA A 142 -4.63 12.62 9.64
C ALA A 142 -4.25 14.00 10.22
N GLU A 143 -3.22 14.07 11.08
CA GLU A 143 -2.66 15.34 11.59
C GLU A 143 -2.03 16.20 10.49
N LYS A 144 -1.72 15.60 9.32
CA LYS A 144 -1.28 16.30 8.10
C LYS A 144 -2.41 16.59 7.11
N ASN A 145 -3.67 16.53 7.55
CA ASN A 145 -4.86 16.78 6.75
C ASN A 145 -4.95 15.91 5.49
N LYS A 146 -4.45 14.68 5.54
CA LYS A 146 -4.61 13.71 4.44
C LYS A 146 -5.86 12.86 4.65
N LYS A 147 -6.57 12.58 3.55
CA LYS A 147 -7.65 11.59 3.52
C LYS A 147 -7.06 10.19 3.48
N ILE A 148 -7.61 9.29 4.28
CA ILE A 148 -7.06 7.95 4.53
C ILE A 148 -8.16 6.91 4.30
N LEU A 149 -7.84 5.91 3.49
CA LEU A 149 -8.67 4.73 3.28
C LEU A 149 -7.99 3.52 3.94
N LEU A 150 -8.58 3.02 5.02
CA LEU A 150 -8.15 1.81 5.72
C LEU A 150 -9.06 0.65 5.31
N VAL A 151 -8.50 -0.30 4.56
CA VAL A 151 -9.23 -1.48 4.07
C VAL A 151 -8.93 -2.69 4.96
N VAL A 152 -9.97 -3.32 5.48
CA VAL A 152 -9.91 -4.52 6.31
C VAL A 152 -10.77 -5.64 5.71
N PRO A 153 -10.53 -6.93 6.04
CA PRO A 153 -11.17 -8.02 5.31
C PRO A 153 -12.64 -8.26 5.68
N THR A 154 -13.10 -7.85 6.86
CA THR A 154 -14.48 -8.08 7.33
C THR A 154 -15.07 -6.86 8.03
N THR A 155 -16.39 -6.78 8.07
CA THR A 155 -17.12 -5.71 8.78
C THR A 155 -16.88 -5.76 10.30
N SER A 156 -16.68 -6.96 10.87
CA SER A 156 -16.28 -7.09 12.28
C SER A 156 -14.94 -6.42 12.57
N LEU A 157 -13.98 -6.50 11.64
CA LEU A 157 -12.70 -5.82 11.77
C LEU A 157 -12.80 -4.31 11.54
N VAL A 158 -13.82 -3.83 10.81
CA VAL A 158 -14.10 -2.38 10.71
C VAL A 158 -14.44 -1.82 12.10
N GLU A 159 -15.37 -2.47 12.80
CA GLU A 159 -15.78 -2.08 14.15
C GLU A 159 -14.65 -2.27 15.17
N GLN A 160 -13.88 -3.35 15.06
CA GLN A 160 -12.73 -3.58 15.93
C GLN A 160 -11.66 -2.50 15.74
N MET A 161 -11.29 -2.16 14.50
CA MET A 161 -10.29 -1.11 14.24
C MET A 161 -10.76 0.26 14.73
N TYR A 162 -12.04 0.57 14.55
CA TYR A 162 -12.63 1.80 15.07
C TYR A 162 -12.52 1.89 16.60
N LYS A 163 -12.90 0.82 17.32
CA LYS A 163 -12.79 0.76 18.79
C LYS A 163 -11.35 0.75 19.28
N ASP A 164 -10.44 0.07 18.59
CA ASP A 164 -9.00 0.08 18.91
C ASP A 164 -8.45 1.52 18.86
N PHE A 165 -8.86 2.32 17.87
CA PHE A 165 -8.44 3.72 17.77
C PHE A 165 -8.97 4.57 18.94
N GLU A 166 -10.22 4.39 19.35
CA GLU A 166 -10.78 5.02 20.55
C GLU A 166 -9.99 4.61 21.81
N ASP A 167 -9.74 3.31 21.94
CA ASP A 167 -9.04 2.74 23.08
C ASP A 167 -7.59 3.27 23.19
N TYR A 168 -6.91 3.50 22.07
CA TYR A 168 -5.58 4.11 22.07
C TYR A 168 -5.57 5.58 22.52
N GLY A 169 -6.71 6.27 22.44
CA GLY A 169 -6.88 7.64 22.93
C GLY A 169 -7.29 8.64 21.85
N TRP A 170 -7.80 8.16 20.71
CA TRP A 170 -8.30 9.05 19.65
C TRP A 170 -9.80 9.29 19.75
N ASP A 171 -10.25 10.49 19.41
CA ASP A 171 -11.66 10.79 19.16
C ASP A 171 -12.08 10.20 17.80
N ALA A 172 -12.34 8.90 17.74
CA ALA A 172 -12.68 8.25 16.48
C ALA A 172 -14.03 8.73 15.92
N GLN A 173 -14.95 9.22 16.77
CA GLN A 173 -16.26 9.69 16.34
C GLN A 173 -16.17 10.87 15.37
N ASN A 174 -15.28 11.83 15.66
CA ASN A 174 -15.11 13.02 14.85
C ASN A 174 -14.06 12.86 13.72
N TYR A 175 -13.27 11.78 13.73
CA TYR A 175 -12.17 11.59 12.79
C TYR A 175 -12.29 10.37 11.88
N CYS A 176 -13.10 9.38 12.26
CA CYS A 176 -13.23 8.11 11.54
C CYS A 176 -14.66 7.89 11.07
N HIS A 177 -14.80 7.35 9.86
CA HIS A 177 -16.06 6.88 9.31
C HIS A 177 -15.96 5.41 8.96
N ARG A 178 -17.05 4.68 9.14
CA ARG A 178 -17.12 3.24 8.90
C ARG A 178 -18.03 2.99 7.71
N ILE A 179 -17.52 2.37 6.66
CA ILE A 179 -18.30 2.02 5.46
C ILE A 179 -18.45 0.50 5.39
N TYR A 180 -19.70 0.06 5.38
CA TYR A 180 -20.14 -1.30 5.07
C TYR A 180 -21.65 -1.28 4.79
N ALA A 181 -22.23 -2.41 4.37
CA ALA A 181 -23.65 -2.49 4.02
C ALA A 181 -24.57 -1.84 5.07
N GLY A 182 -25.39 -0.86 4.64
CA GLY A 182 -26.30 -0.10 5.51
C GLY A 182 -25.73 1.18 6.12
N ARG A 183 -24.47 1.54 5.88
CA ARG A 183 -23.86 2.83 6.27
C ARG A 183 -23.73 3.77 5.06
N GLU A 184 -23.74 5.08 5.32
CA GLU A 184 -23.50 6.09 4.28
C GLU A 184 -22.11 5.92 3.65
N LYS A 185 -22.03 6.06 2.32
CA LYS A 185 -20.78 5.91 1.56
C LYS A 185 -19.92 7.18 1.55
N THR A 186 -20.51 8.32 1.89
CA THR A 186 -19.84 9.63 1.88
C THR A 186 -19.67 10.14 3.30
N ASN A 187 -18.53 10.78 3.59
CA ASN A 187 -18.29 11.43 4.87
C ASN A 187 -17.27 12.58 4.70
N GLU A 188 -17.26 13.49 5.67
CA GLU A 188 -16.28 14.57 5.76
C GLU A 188 -15.06 14.18 6.62
N ASN A 189 -15.11 13.04 7.30
CA ASN A 189 -14.06 12.57 8.20
C ASN A 189 -12.75 12.29 7.43
N PRO A 190 -11.58 12.49 8.06
CA PRO A 190 -10.30 12.23 7.41
C PRO A 190 -10.01 10.75 7.20
N VAL A 191 -10.54 9.86 8.05
CA VAL A 191 -10.29 8.41 7.97
C VAL A 191 -11.55 7.65 7.62
N THR A 192 -11.48 6.82 6.59
CA THR A 192 -12.53 5.87 6.22
C THR A 192 -12.03 4.45 6.44
N ILE A 193 -12.73 3.68 7.28
CA ILE A 193 -12.45 2.27 7.56
C ILE A 193 -13.52 1.43 6.85
N THR A 194 -13.12 0.50 5.98
CA THR A 194 -14.05 -0.21 5.09
C THR A 194 -13.56 -1.60 4.70
N THR A 195 -14.40 -2.38 4.01
CA THR A 195 -14.02 -3.66 3.40
C THR A 195 -13.84 -3.54 1.89
N TRP A 196 -13.10 -4.49 1.31
CA TRP A 196 -12.93 -4.59 -0.15
C TRP A 196 -14.25 -4.68 -0.91
N GLN A 197 -15.27 -5.33 -0.35
CA GLN A 197 -16.60 -5.48 -0.97
C GLN A 197 -17.45 -4.22 -0.88
N SER A 198 -17.09 -3.28 0.00
CA SER A 198 -17.87 -2.06 0.25
C SER A 198 -17.32 -0.84 -0.48
N ILE A 199 -16.11 -0.96 -1.05
CA ILE A 199 -15.49 0.00 -1.98
C ILE A 199 -16.06 -0.26 -3.37
#